data_AF-A0A9D8MNI1-F1
#
_entry.id   AF-A0A9D8MNI1-F1
#
_cell.length_a   1.000
_cell.length_b   1.000
_cell.length_c   1.000
_cell.angle_alpha   90.00
_cell.angle_beta   90.00
_cell.angle_gamma   90.00
#
_symmetry.space_group_name_H-M   'P 1'
#
loop_
_entity.id
_entity.type
_entity.pdbx_description
1 polymer ?
#
loop_
_entity_poly.entity_id
_entity_poly.type
_entity_poly.pdbx_seq_one_letter_code
_entity_poly.pdbx_strand_id
1 'polypeptide(L)'
;MMKILLKLFVCVLVAVGMNAFAAEETVRLWDGDAPYAQGKEDKDIPTLTIFLPAKEKANGSAVIVCPGGGYWMLADKLEGSEYAQFLANHG
;
A
#
# COMPACT_ATOMS: atom_id res chain seq x y z
N MET A 1 -40.42 9.81 17.34
CA MET A 1 -40.12 9.79 15.90
C MET A 1 -38.77 10.44 15.57
N MET A 2 -38.56 11.73 15.90
CA MET A 2 -37.29 12.45 15.65
C MET A 2 -36.02 11.78 16.22
N LYS A 3 -36.12 11.20 17.44
CA LYS A 3 -35.00 10.50 18.10
C LYS A 3 -34.61 9.18 17.42
N ILE A 4 -35.56 8.52 16.73
CA ILE A 4 -35.31 7.29 15.97
C ILE A 4 -34.68 7.63 14.63
N LEU A 5 -35.16 8.70 13.99
CA LEU A 5 -34.60 9.23 12.75
C LEU A 5 -33.14 9.69 12.94
N LEU A 6 -32.84 10.38 14.05
CA LEU A 6 -31.49 10.83 14.38
C LEU A 6 -30.54 9.65 14.64
N LYS A 7 -31.00 8.59 15.31
CA LYS A 7 -30.21 7.37 15.54
C LYS A 7 -29.91 6.62 14.25
N LEU A 8 -30.90 6.50 13.35
CA LEU A 8 -30.71 5.90 12.02
C LEU A 8 -29.73 6.72 11.18
N PHE A 9 -29.84 8.05 11.20
CA PHE A 9 -28.92 8.94 10.48
C PHE A 9 -27.47 8.84 11.00
N VAL A 10 -27.28 8.73 12.32
CA VAL A 10 -25.96 8.49 12.93
C VAL A 10 -25.42 7.10 12.58
N CYS A 11 -26.25 6.05 12.54
CA CYS A 11 -25.80 4.70 12.14
C CYS A 11 -25.34 4.66 10.66
N VAL A 12 -26.04 5.38 9.77
CA VAL A 12 -25.66 5.48 8.35
C VAL A 12 -24.35 6.26 8.18
N LEU A 13 -24.16 7.36 8.92
CA LEU A 13 -22.90 8.13 8.88
C LEU A 13 -21.69 7.32 9.37
N VAL A 14 -21.87 6.46 10.38
CA VAL A 14 -20.80 5.57 10.87
C VAL A 14 -20.48 4.48 9.85
N ALA A 15 -21.47 3.91 9.16
CA ALA A 15 -21.27 2.86 8.17
C ALA A 15 -20.54 3.34 6.90
N VAL A 16 -20.73 4.59 6.48
CA VAL A 16 -20.05 5.17 5.30
C VAL A 16 -18.58 5.53 5.58
N GLY A 17 -18.22 5.76 6.85
CA GLY A 17 -16.85 6.12 7.25
C GLY A 17 -15.85 4.96 7.31
N MET A 18 -16.28 3.70 7.11
CA MET A 18 -15.44 2.51 7.27
C MET A 18 -14.79 2.02 5.96
N ASN A 19 -14.66 2.88 4.94
CA ASN A 19 -13.74 2.56 3.85
C ASN A 19 -12.32 2.67 4.40
N ALA A 20 -11.81 1.54 4.88
CA ALA A 20 -10.45 1.38 5.35
C ALA A 20 -9.50 1.74 4.21
N PHE A 21 -8.95 2.95 4.26
CA PHE A 21 -7.69 3.23 3.60
C PHE A 21 -6.67 2.34 4.30
N ALA A 22 -6.28 1.24 3.65
CA ALA A 22 -5.12 0.48 4.08
C ALA A 22 -3.93 1.43 4.02
N ALA A 23 -3.32 1.71 5.18
CA ALA A 23 -2.13 2.54 5.23
C ALA A 23 -1.01 1.82 4.46
N GLU A 24 -0.41 2.52 3.51
CA GLU A 24 0.77 2.07 2.78
C GLU A 24 1.94 1.98 3.77
N GLU A 25 2.31 0.75 4.15
CA GLU A 25 3.46 0.52 5.03
C GLU A 25 4.70 0.33 4.16
N THR A 26 5.67 1.24 4.30
CA THR A 26 6.96 1.15 3.63
C THR A 26 8.03 0.73 4.63
N VAL A 27 8.63 -0.43 4.42
CA VAL A 27 9.67 -0.99 5.29
C VAL A 27 11.04 -0.89 4.63
N ARG A 28 12.05 -0.49 5.40
CA ARG A 28 13.45 -0.56 4.95
C ARG A 28 13.90 -2.01 4.96
N LEU A 29 14.66 -2.41 3.94
CA LEU A 29 15.18 -3.77 3.85
C LEU A 29 16.37 -4.02 4.79
N TRP A 30 17.08 -2.97 5.18
CA TRP A 30 18.23 -3.03 6.08
C TRP A 30 18.13 -1.95 7.17
N ASP A 31 18.59 -2.29 8.38
CA ASP A 31 18.68 -1.33 9.50
C ASP A 31 19.74 -0.24 9.26
N GLY A 32 20.79 -0.58 8.49
CA GLY A 32 21.88 0.30 8.10
C GLY A 32 21.95 0.53 6.59
N ASP A 33 23.17 0.81 6.09
CA ASP A 33 23.40 0.87 4.65
C ASP A 33 23.22 -0.52 4.02
N ALA A 34 22.63 -0.59 2.84
CA ALA A 34 22.57 -1.83 2.07
C ALA A 34 24.00 -2.27 1.68
N PRO A 35 24.29 -3.59 1.58
CA PRO A 35 25.58 -4.07 1.12
C PRO A 35 25.97 -3.44 -0.22
N TYR A 36 27.19 -2.89 -0.30
CA TYR A 36 27.74 -2.21 -1.48
C TYR A 36 27.04 -0.91 -1.91
N ALA A 37 26.21 -0.30 -1.05
CA ALA A 37 25.60 1.00 -1.33
C ALA A 37 26.66 2.05 -1.72
N GLN A 38 26.40 2.76 -2.82
CA GLN A 38 27.28 3.81 -3.35
C GLN A 38 26.81 5.22 -2.96
N GLY A 39 25.64 5.33 -2.31
CA GLY A 39 25.01 6.60 -1.93
C GLY A 39 24.19 6.45 -0.66
N LYS A 40 23.68 7.58 -0.15
CA LYS A 40 22.90 7.67 1.11
C LYS A 40 21.62 8.49 0.97
N GLU A 41 21.27 8.89 -0.25
CA GLU A 41 20.03 9.61 -0.49
C GLU A 41 18.83 8.66 -0.37
N ASP A 42 17.62 9.19 -0.25
CA ASP A 42 16.41 8.38 -0.10
C ASP A 42 16.24 7.35 -1.24
N LYS A 43 16.63 7.72 -2.47
CA LYS A 43 16.62 6.81 -3.64
C LYS A 43 17.64 5.67 -3.56
N ASP A 44 18.67 5.80 -2.72
CA ASP A 44 19.74 4.80 -2.54
C ASP A 44 19.41 3.81 -1.40
N ILE A 45 18.30 4.03 -0.67
CA ILE A 45 17.85 3.21 0.44
C ILE A 45 16.79 2.23 -0.07
N PRO A 46 17.08 0.92 -0.14
CA PRO A 46 16.09 -0.03 -0.61
C PRO A 46 14.94 -0.22 0.38
N THR A 47 13.72 -0.16 -0.13
CA THR A 47 12.48 -0.34 0.65
C THR A 47 11.54 -1.33 -0.03
N LEU A 48 10.61 -1.87 0.75
CA LEU A 48 9.41 -2.53 0.25
C LEU A 48 8.19 -1.74 0.70
N THR A 49 7.36 -1.38 -0.26
CA THR A 49 6.03 -0.82 -0.01
C THR A 49 5.00 -1.94 -0.04
N ILE A 50 4.22 -2.07 1.03
CA ILE A 50 3.27 -3.17 1.22
C ILE A 50 1.88 -2.74 0.78
N PHE A 51 1.32 -3.47 -0.19
CA PHE A 51 -0.07 -3.35 -0.63
C PHE A 51 -0.85 -4.59 -0.18
N LEU A 52 -1.61 -4.47 0.89
CA LEU A 52 -2.41 -5.58 1.42
C LEU A 52 -3.74 -5.70 0.68
N PRO A 53 -4.18 -6.93 0.33
CA PRO A 53 -5.54 -7.14 -0.14
C PRO A 53 -6.56 -6.92 0.99
N ALA A 54 -7.82 -6.70 0.62
CA ALA A 54 -8.92 -6.80 1.57
C ALA A 54 -8.92 -8.20 2.22
N LYS A 55 -9.24 -8.29 3.52
CA LYS A 55 -9.13 -9.55 4.29
C LYS A 55 -9.91 -10.70 3.67
N GLU A 56 -11.06 -10.40 3.08
CA GLU A 56 -11.95 -11.33 2.40
C GLU A 56 -11.44 -11.80 1.03
N LYS A 57 -10.47 -11.08 0.44
CA LYS A 57 -9.83 -11.45 -0.83
C LYS A 57 -8.53 -12.20 -0.63
N ALA A 58 -7.85 -11.95 0.50
CA ALA A 58 -6.53 -12.50 0.80
C ALA A 58 -6.45 -14.04 0.62
N ASN A 59 -5.70 -14.48 -0.39
CA ASN A 59 -5.55 -15.89 -0.72
C ASN A 59 -4.27 -16.56 -0.15
N GLY A 60 -3.44 -15.81 0.59
CA GLY A 60 -2.20 -16.30 1.19
C GLY A 60 -0.96 -16.25 0.30
N SER A 61 -1.09 -15.79 -0.96
CA SER A 61 0.05 -15.57 -1.86
C SER A 61 0.61 -14.14 -1.71
N ALA A 62 1.87 -13.95 -2.09
CA ALA A 62 2.50 -12.64 -2.17
C ALA A 62 3.19 -12.48 -3.54
N VAL A 63 3.20 -11.25 -4.06
CA VAL A 63 3.91 -10.87 -5.29
C VAL A 63 4.81 -9.68 -5.00
N ILE A 64 6.07 -9.75 -5.44
CA ILE A 64 7.01 -8.63 -5.38
C ILE A 64 7.03 -7.96 -6.76
N VAL A 65 6.66 -6.69 -6.81
CA VAL A 65 6.75 -5.86 -8.01
C VAL A 65 8.06 -5.09 -7.95
N CYS A 66 8.88 -5.20 -9.00
CA CYS A 66 10.17 -4.51 -9.13
C CYS A 66 10.06 -3.48 -10.28
N PRO A 67 9.75 -2.20 -9.99
CA PRO A 67 9.63 -1.18 -11.02
C PRO A 67 10.98 -0.97 -11.72
N GLY A 68 10.96 -0.69 -13.02
CA GLY A 68 12.15 -0.42 -13.81
C GLY A 68 12.57 1.05 -13.76
N GLY A 69 13.01 1.57 -14.91
CA GLY A 69 13.62 2.89 -15.05
C GLY A 69 15.13 2.87 -15.37
N GLY A 70 15.65 1.71 -15.77
CA GLY A 70 16.96 1.57 -16.41
C GLY A 70 18.15 2.03 -15.58
N TYR A 71 18.04 2.03 -14.25
CA TYR A 71 19.02 2.57 -13.29
C TYR A 71 19.21 4.09 -13.34
N TRP A 72 18.36 4.83 -14.07
CA TRP A 72 18.36 6.29 -14.09
C TRP A 72 17.27 6.88 -13.17
N MET A 73 16.19 6.14 -12.98
CA MET A 73 15.06 6.51 -12.13
C MET A 73 14.33 5.25 -11.66
N LEU A 74 13.37 5.42 -10.75
CA LEU A 74 12.40 4.39 -10.39
C LEU A 74 11.07 4.70 -11.08
N ALA A 75 10.64 3.82 -11.99
CA ALA A 75 9.40 4.00 -12.75
C ALA A 75 8.14 3.58 -11.95
N ASP A 76 8.08 3.93 -10.65
CA ASP A 76 7.07 3.39 -9.71
C ASP A 76 5.63 3.55 -10.20
N LYS A 77 5.25 4.75 -10.64
CA LYS A 77 3.86 4.97 -11.07
C LYS A 77 3.46 4.12 -12.29
N LEU A 78 4.39 3.86 -13.21
CA LEU A 78 4.09 3.17 -14.47
C LEU A 78 4.28 1.65 -14.38
N GLU A 79 5.19 1.18 -13.51
CA GLU A 79 5.62 -0.22 -13.47
C GLU A 79 5.58 -0.82 -12.04
N GLY A 80 5.17 -0.04 -11.04
CA GLY A 80 5.22 -0.35 -9.61
C GLY A 80 3.86 -0.30 -8.92
N SER A 81 3.62 0.76 -8.15
CA SER A 81 2.46 0.92 -7.26
C SER A 81 1.11 0.65 -7.91
N GLU A 82 0.87 1.06 -9.17
CA GLU A 82 -0.38 0.77 -9.87
C GLU A 82 -0.61 -0.74 -10.08
N TYR A 83 0.45 -1.49 -10.41
CA TYR A 83 0.38 -2.96 -10.55
C TYR A 83 0.29 -3.67 -9.20
N ALA A 84 1.03 -3.19 -8.19
CA ALA A 84 0.94 -3.74 -6.84
C ALA A 84 -0.48 -3.61 -6.29
N GLN A 85 -1.11 -2.45 -6.49
CA GLN A 85 -2.50 -2.22 -6.10
C GLN A 85 -3.49 -3.07 -6.92
N PHE A 86 -3.25 -3.24 -8.22
CA PHE A 86 -4.04 -4.15 -9.05
C PHE A 86 -3.98 -5.58 -8.53
N LEU A 87 -2.77 -6.09 -8.26
CA LEU A 87 -2.57 -7.46 -7.76
C LEU A 87 -3.22 -7.66 -6.39
N ALA A 88 -3.06 -6.72 -5.46
CA ALA A 88 -3.74 -6.75 -4.15
C ALA A 88 -5.27 -6.71 -4.27
N ASN A 89 -5.83 -6.16 -5.35
CA ASN A 89 -7.27 -6.16 -5.57
C ASN A 89 -7.81 -7.46 -6.19
N HIS A 90 -6.92 -8.33 -6.70
CA HIS A 90 -7.24 -9.55 -7.46
C HIS A 90 -6.63 -10.83 -6.87
N GLY A 91 -6.11 -10.79 -5.64
CA GLY A 91 -5.54 -11.95 -4.94
C GLY A 91 -5.62 -11.81 -3.43
#